data_AF-A0A953M5E6-F1
#
_entry.id   AF-A0A953M5E6-F1
#
_cell.length_a   1.000
_cell.length_b   1.000
_cell.length_c   1.000
_cell.angle_alpha   90.00
_cell.angle_beta   90.00
_cell.angle_gamma   90.00
#
_symmetry.space_group_name_H-M   'P 1'
#
loop_
_entity.id
_entity.type
_entity.pdbx_description
1 polymer ?
#
loop_
_entity_poly.entity_id
_entity_poly.type
_entity_poly.pdbx_seq_one_letter_code
_entity_poly.pdbx_strand_id
1 'polypeptide(L)'
;MRGVLDVPESLIPINDALIDGLTRVEVCFDRQLESDIPPVSELCKHIERYRGKMLRPTLVLLCGLAAHPDADRALEAGGDIGSLWTDEHVGLAAVVEMVHMATLVHDDVLDEAEVRRRGKTVNALRGNEAAVILGDYLLASAYRLCSTVESRQASVAVGDTAMTMASGELLQLHHRDDLSLDEPTYFEILERKTASLIGLSCALGAAASGAEQGLVESLRRFGRDMGVAFQIQDDLLDLMGEESVIGKSVRRDLAKGKLTLPLIHALANAEPKSRGGLL
;
A
#
# COMPACT_ATOMS: atom_id res chain seq x y z
N MET A 1 -21.72 5.02 -5.71
CA MET A 1 -21.15 5.37 -4.39
C MET A 1 -20.85 6.86 -4.38
N ARG A 2 -21.74 7.70 -3.83
CA ARG A 2 -21.39 9.07 -3.43
C ARG A 2 -21.01 8.98 -1.96
N GLY A 3 -19.71 8.93 -1.66
CA GLY A 3 -19.20 8.60 -0.33
C GLY A 3 -18.50 9.78 0.33
N VAL A 4 -19.11 10.29 1.41
CA VAL A 4 -18.51 10.90 2.63
C VAL A 4 -17.57 12.13 2.50
N LEU A 5 -17.10 12.50 1.31
CA LEU A 5 -16.44 13.78 1.06
C LEU A 5 -17.07 14.39 -0.19
N ASP A 6 -17.73 15.54 -0.05
CA ASP A 6 -18.11 16.35 -1.20
C ASP A 6 -16.81 16.78 -1.89
N VAL A 7 -16.45 16.07 -2.96
CA VAL A 7 -15.31 16.43 -3.81
C VAL A 7 -15.64 17.82 -4.38
N PRO A 8 -14.82 18.86 -4.11
CA PRO A 8 -15.03 20.18 -4.66
C PRO A 8 -15.20 20.10 -6.19
N GLU A 9 -16.11 20.91 -6.77
CA GLU A 9 -16.35 20.89 -8.22
C GLU A 9 -15.07 21.10 -9.03
N SER A 10 -14.12 21.88 -8.48
CA SER A 10 -12.80 22.10 -9.07
C SER A 10 -11.92 20.85 -9.20
N LEU A 11 -12.22 19.77 -8.46
CA LEU A 11 -11.49 18.50 -8.52
C LEU A 11 -12.18 17.44 -9.39
N ILE A 12 -13.37 17.70 -9.92
CA ILE A 12 -14.11 16.75 -10.78
C ILE A 12 -13.26 16.32 -12.00
N PRO A 13 -12.62 17.23 -12.76
CA PRO A 13 -11.81 16.84 -13.92
C PRO A 13 -10.65 15.89 -13.56
N ILE A 14 -10.03 16.12 -12.40
CA ILE A 14 -8.95 15.27 -11.89
C ILE A 14 -9.49 13.90 -11.49
N ASN A 15 -10.65 13.85 -10.84
CA ASN A 15 -11.28 12.59 -10.45
C ASN A 15 -11.67 11.75 -11.66
N ASP A 16 -12.24 12.36 -12.70
CA ASP A 16 -12.65 11.66 -13.91
C ASP A 16 -11.44 11.10 -14.66
N ALA A 17 -10.40 11.91 -14.84
CA ALA A 17 -9.13 11.43 -15.41
C ALA A 17 -8.54 10.30 -14.57
N LEU A 18 -8.56 10.42 -13.24
CA LEU A 18 -8.00 9.40 -12.34
C LEU A 18 -8.71 8.05 -12.51
N ILE A 19 -10.03 8.01 -12.73
CA ILE A 19 -10.77 6.76 -12.99
C ILE A 19 -10.23 6.08 -14.26
N ASP A 20 -10.02 6.83 -15.34
CA ASP A 20 -9.49 6.29 -16.59
C ASP A 20 -8.02 5.87 -16.44
N GLY A 21 -7.22 6.66 -15.72
CA GLY A 21 -5.83 6.34 -15.39
C GLY A 21 -5.71 5.06 -14.57
N LEU A 22 -6.53 4.88 -13.54
CA LEU A 22 -6.58 3.66 -12.75
C LEU A 22 -7.03 2.46 -13.60
N THR A 23 -7.98 2.64 -14.51
CA THR A 23 -8.39 1.58 -15.46
C THR A 23 -7.20 1.13 -16.32
N ARG A 24 -6.36 2.06 -16.80
CA ARG A 24 -5.10 1.71 -17.51
C ARG A 24 -4.14 0.92 -16.62
N VAL A 25 -4.02 1.29 -15.34
CA VAL A 25 -3.19 0.57 -14.36
C VAL A 25 -3.71 -0.84 -14.13
N GLU A 26 -5.03 -1.02 -14.01
CA GLU A 26 -5.67 -2.34 -13.87
C GLU A 26 -5.35 -3.24 -15.06
N VAL A 27 -5.53 -2.75 -16.28
CA VAL A 27 -5.20 -3.50 -17.50
C VAL A 27 -3.71 -3.85 -17.56
N CYS A 28 -2.83 -2.90 -17.20
CA CYS A 28 -1.39 -3.15 -17.14
C CYS A 28 -1.02 -4.24 -16.13
N PHE A 29 -1.61 -4.18 -14.94
CA PHE A 29 -1.44 -5.15 -13.86
C PHE A 29 -1.90 -6.54 -14.30
N ASP A 30 -3.13 -6.66 -14.82
CA ASP A 30 -3.74 -7.94 -15.17
C ASP A 30 -2.93 -8.67 -16.25
N ARG A 31 -2.44 -7.91 -17.24
CA ARG A 31 -1.56 -8.43 -18.29
C ARG A 31 -0.26 -9.04 -17.73
N GLN A 32 0.23 -8.57 -16.59
CA GLN A 32 1.44 -9.17 -15.99
C GLN A 32 1.18 -10.52 -15.33
N LEU A 33 -0.07 -10.83 -14.99
CA LEU A 33 -0.47 -12.05 -14.30
C LEU A 33 -1.10 -13.10 -15.23
N GLU A 34 -1.21 -12.82 -16.52
CA GLU A 34 -1.60 -13.80 -17.52
C GLU A 34 -0.60 -14.97 -17.54
N SER A 35 -1.13 -16.19 -17.48
CA SER A 35 -0.34 -17.42 -17.55
C SER A 35 -1.09 -18.47 -18.34
N ASP A 36 -0.36 -19.19 -19.19
CA ASP A 36 -0.83 -20.36 -19.93
C ASP A 36 -0.92 -21.63 -19.06
N ILE A 37 -0.37 -21.59 -17.84
CA ILE A 37 -0.40 -22.68 -16.88
C ILE A 37 -1.70 -22.57 -16.04
N PRO A 38 -2.67 -23.50 -16.16
CA PRO A 38 -3.99 -23.32 -15.56
C PRO A 38 -4.00 -23.13 -14.04
N PRO A 39 -3.21 -23.87 -13.24
CA PRO A 39 -3.13 -23.63 -11.79
C PRO A 39 -2.63 -22.23 -11.41
N VAL A 40 -1.71 -21.66 -12.18
CA VAL A 40 -1.20 -20.29 -11.96
C VAL A 40 -2.27 -19.28 -12.31
N SER A 41 -2.92 -19.44 -13.46
CA SER A 41 -4.01 -18.56 -13.91
C SER A 41 -5.18 -18.51 -12.91
N GLU A 42 -5.55 -19.65 -12.31
CA GLU A 42 -6.62 -19.71 -11.30
C GLU A 42 -6.26 -18.90 -10.04
N LEU A 43 -5.02 -19.02 -9.57
CA LEU A 43 -4.51 -18.29 -8.41
C LEU A 43 -4.44 -16.78 -8.68
N CYS A 44 -3.93 -16.37 -9.84
CA CYS A 44 -3.85 -14.97 -10.26
C CYS A 44 -5.24 -14.32 -10.33
N LYS A 45 -6.22 -15.00 -10.96
CA LYS A 45 -7.62 -14.52 -11.04
C LYS A 45 -8.30 -14.40 -9.68
N HIS A 46 -7.94 -15.27 -8.73
CA HIS A 46 -8.47 -15.17 -7.38
C HIS A 46 -7.93 -13.93 -6.66
N ILE A 47 -6.65 -13.62 -6.86
CA ILE A 47 -5.98 -12.46 -6.28
C ILE A 47 -6.47 -11.13 -6.85
N GLU A 48 -6.91 -11.07 -8.12
CA GLU A 48 -7.53 -9.87 -8.70
C GLU A 48 -8.69 -9.34 -7.83
N ARG A 49 -9.43 -10.24 -7.16
CA ARG A 49 -10.52 -9.89 -6.23
C ARG A 49 -10.03 -9.21 -4.95
N TYR A 50 -8.74 -9.34 -4.64
CA TYR A 50 -8.13 -8.66 -3.51
C TYR A 50 -7.75 -7.24 -3.87
N ARG A 51 -7.93 -6.76 -5.10
CA ARG A 51 -7.70 -5.36 -5.44
C ARG A 51 -8.56 -4.44 -4.58
N GLY A 52 -7.92 -3.41 -4.05
CA GLY A 52 -8.50 -2.53 -3.03
C GLY A 52 -8.98 -1.21 -3.58
N LYS A 53 -8.87 -0.19 -2.73
CA LYS A 53 -9.08 1.21 -3.10
C LYS A 53 -7.99 1.77 -4.04
N MET A 54 -6.99 0.97 -4.44
CA MET A 54 -5.84 1.37 -5.27
C MET A 54 -5.17 2.68 -4.83
N LEU A 55 -4.98 2.86 -3.51
CA LEU A 55 -4.42 4.10 -2.96
C LEU A 55 -3.00 4.37 -3.49
N ARG A 56 -2.15 3.35 -3.57
CA ARG A 56 -0.76 3.49 -4.03
C ARG A 56 -0.68 3.88 -5.52
N PRO A 57 -1.36 3.19 -6.45
CA PRO A 57 -1.53 3.66 -7.83
C PRO A 57 -2.07 5.09 -7.92
N THR A 58 -3.08 5.42 -7.12
CA THR A 58 -3.67 6.76 -7.10
C THR A 58 -2.64 7.81 -6.77
N LEU A 59 -1.78 7.55 -5.78
CA LEU A 59 -0.70 8.47 -5.40
C LEU A 59 0.38 8.60 -6.47
N VAL A 60 0.72 7.53 -7.19
CA VAL A 60 1.63 7.63 -8.35
C VAL A 60 1.04 8.57 -9.40
N LEU A 61 -0.22 8.38 -9.76
CA LEU A 61 -0.88 9.19 -10.79
C LEU A 61 -1.06 10.65 -10.34
N LEU A 62 -1.58 10.88 -9.13
CA LEU A 62 -1.82 12.23 -8.62
C LEU A 62 -0.52 13.01 -8.39
N CYS A 63 0.53 12.38 -7.85
CA CYS A 63 1.82 13.06 -7.67
C CYS A 63 2.57 13.27 -8.99
N GLY A 64 2.40 12.38 -9.98
CA GLY A 64 2.87 12.65 -11.34
C GLY A 64 2.17 13.86 -11.92
N LEU A 65 0.84 13.91 -11.83
CA LEU A 65 0.07 15.04 -12.33
C LEU A 65 0.47 16.35 -11.63
N ALA A 66 0.53 16.37 -10.29
CA ALA A 66 0.89 17.56 -9.52
C ALA A 66 2.32 18.04 -9.79
N ALA A 67 3.20 17.17 -10.29
CA ALA A 67 4.58 17.50 -10.60
C ALA A 67 4.80 17.81 -12.10
N HIS A 68 3.77 17.60 -12.95
CA HIS A 68 3.88 17.79 -14.38
C HIS A 68 3.86 19.29 -14.74
N PRO A 69 4.81 19.80 -15.55
CA PRO A 69 4.93 21.23 -15.84
C PRO A 69 3.70 21.83 -16.55
N ASP A 70 2.98 21.02 -17.32
CA ASP A 70 1.77 21.45 -18.05
C ASP A 70 0.46 21.19 -17.31
N ALA A 71 0.48 20.69 -16.07
CA ALA A 71 -0.74 20.28 -15.35
C ALA A 71 -1.75 21.42 -15.17
N ASP A 72 -1.29 22.57 -14.66
CA ASP A 72 -2.15 23.74 -14.44
C ASP A 72 -2.77 24.22 -15.75
N ARG A 73 -1.94 24.29 -16.80
CA ARG A 73 -2.38 24.70 -18.14
C ARG A 73 -3.42 23.73 -18.72
N ALA A 74 -3.23 22.42 -18.54
CA ALA A 74 -4.17 21.41 -19.01
C ALA A 74 -5.52 21.52 -18.29
N LEU A 75 -5.49 21.76 -16.98
CA LEU A 75 -6.70 21.95 -16.16
C LEU A 75 -7.46 23.21 -16.57
N GLU A 76 -6.77 24.34 -16.74
CA GLU A 76 -7.37 25.62 -17.17
C GLU A 76 -7.95 25.55 -18.58
N ALA A 77 -7.30 24.81 -19.49
CA ALA A 77 -7.77 24.63 -20.86
C ALA A 77 -9.01 23.71 -20.96
N GLY A 78 -9.42 23.06 -19.87
CA GLY A 78 -10.46 22.02 -19.88
C GLY A 78 -10.06 20.82 -20.75
N GLY A 79 -8.77 20.60 -20.93
CA GLY A 79 -8.23 19.50 -21.72
C GLY A 79 -8.29 18.17 -20.96
N ASP A 80 -8.03 17.08 -21.68
CA ASP A 80 -7.86 15.76 -21.06
C ASP A 80 -6.56 15.73 -20.25
N ILE A 81 -6.65 16.09 -18.96
CA ILE A 81 -5.51 16.10 -18.05
C ILE A 81 -4.91 14.70 -17.84
N GLY A 82 -5.67 13.64 -18.12
CA GLY A 82 -5.20 12.26 -18.09
C GLY A 82 -4.20 11.93 -19.20
N SER A 83 -4.15 12.73 -20.27
CA SER A 83 -3.18 12.57 -21.35
C SER A 83 -1.74 12.86 -20.91
N LEU A 84 -1.55 13.50 -19.75
CA LEU A 84 -0.23 13.76 -19.16
C LEU A 84 0.41 12.50 -18.57
N TRP A 85 -0.37 11.46 -18.25
CA TRP A 85 0.18 10.19 -17.80
C TRP A 85 0.70 9.34 -18.96
N THR A 86 2.02 9.21 -18.99
CA THR A 86 2.73 8.29 -19.88
C THR A 86 2.55 6.82 -19.45
N ASP A 87 2.95 5.90 -20.33
CA ASP A 87 2.98 4.47 -20.00
C ASP A 87 3.94 4.14 -18.85
N GLU A 88 4.96 4.99 -18.61
CA GLU A 88 5.83 4.88 -17.45
C GLU A 88 5.06 5.12 -16.14
N HIS A 89 4.18 6.13 -16.07
CA HIS A 89 3.34 6.36 -14.89
C HIS A 89 2.44 5.16 -14.61
N VAL A 90 1.81 4.62 -15.65
CA VAL A 90 0.92 3.44 -15.54
C VAL A 90 1.71 2.21 -15.11
N GLY A 91 2.87 1.96 -15.70
CA GLY A 91 3.74 0.85 -15.36
C GLY A 91 4.24 0.93 -13.91
N LEU A 92 4.71 2.10 -13.47
CA LEU A 92 5.16 2.31 -12.09
C LEU A 92 4.01 2.16 -11.07
N ALA A 93 2.82 2.66 -11.41
CA ALA A 93 1.61 2.48 -10.60
C ALA A 93 1.23 1.00 -10.46
N ALA A 94 1.30 0.22 -11.54
CA ALA A 94 1.08 -1.22 -11.50
C ALA A 94 2.15 -1.93 -10.66
N VAL A 95 3.44 -1.58 -10.82
CA VAL A 95 4.55 -2.14 -10.04
C VAL A 95 4.32 -1.97 -8.53
N VAL A 96 3.98 -0.77 -8.06
CA VAL A 96 3.78 -0.54 -6.62
C VAL A 96 2.58 -1.31 -6.07
N GLU A 97 1.51 -1.49 -6.85
CA GLU A 97 0.36 -2.29 -6.43
C GLU A 97 0.69 -3.79 -6.43
N MET A 98 1.50 -4.28 -7.38
CA MET A 98 1.96 -5.67 -7.39
C MET A 98 2.86 -5.97 -6.19
N VAL A 99 3.79 -5.06 -5.85
CA VAL A 99 4.60 -5.19 -4.62
C VAL A 99 3.70 -5.21 -3.40
N HIS A 100 2.73 -4.29 -3.30
CA HIS A 100 1.77 -4.29 -2.19
C HIS A 100 0.96 -5.59 -2.12
N MET A 101 0.50 -6.09 -3.26
CA MET A 101 -0.31 -7.30 -3.30
C MET A 101 0.49 -8.54 -2.90
N ALA A 102 1.76 -8.62 -3.30
CA ALA A 102 2.67 -9.66 -2.83
C ALA A 102 2.78 -9.65 -1.30
N THR A 103 2.96 -8.47 -0.68
CA THR A 103 3.04 -8.39 0.79
C THR A 103 1.73 -8.79 1.45
N LEU A 104 0.57 -8.45 0.88
CA LEU A 104 -0.72 -8.89 1.44
C LEU A 104 -0.89 -10.42 1.44
N VAL A 105 -0.42 -11.10 0.39
CA VAL A 105 -0.49 -12.56 0.29
C VAL A 105 0.44 -13.22 1.31
N HIS A 106 1.64 -12.69 1.49
CA HIS A 106 2.58 -13.15 2.51
C HIS A 106 2.07 -12.85 3.92
N ASP A 107 1.53 -11.65 4.16
CA ASP A 107 0.92 -11.25 5.42
C ASP A 107 -0.23 -12.21 5.79
N ASP A 108 -1.11 -12.57 4.85
CA ASP A 108 -2.21 -13.50 5.11
C ASP A 108 -1.75 -14.86 5.64
N VAL A 109 -0.56 -15.32 5.25
CA VAL A 109 0.09 -16.52 5.80
C VAL A 109 0.59 -16.26 7.22
N LEU A 110 1.34 -15.17 7.42
CA LEU A 110 1.90 -14.81 8.73
C LEU A 110 0.83 -14.53 9.79
N ASP A 111 -0.31 -14.03 9.35
CA ASP A 111 -1.44 -13.62 10.15
C ASP A 111 -2.51 -14.71 10.32
N GLU A 112 -2.31 -15.90 9.73
CA GLU A 112 -3.27 -17.01 9.67
C GLU A 112 -4.67 -16.54 9.25
N ALA A 113 -4.75 -15.59 8.33
CA ALA A 113 -6.01 -14.97 7.94
C ALA A 113 -6.82 -15.96 7.10
N GLU A 114 -8.11 -16.15 7.42
CA GLU A 114 -9.03 -16.97 6.62
C GLU A 114 -9.77 -16.17 5.52
N VAL A 115 -9.97 -14.86 5.74
CA VAL A 115 -10.79 -13.99 4.87
C VAL A 115 -10.12 -12.63 4.64
N ARG A 116 -10.10 -12.19 3.37
CA ARG A 116 -9.66 -10.86 2.94
C ARG A 116 -10.65 -10.27 1.93
N ARG A 117 -11.03 -9.00 2.14
CA ARG A 117 -11.94 -8.23 1.24
C ARG A 117 -13.17 -9.05 0.78
N ARG A 118 -13.79 -9.80 1.71
CA ARG A 118 -14.97 -10.68 1.54
C ARG A 118 -14.74 -12.00 0.78
N GLY A 119 -13.51 -12.33 0.40
CA GLY A 119 -13.12 -13.63 -0.16
C GLY A 119 -12.24 -14.43 0.79
N LYS A 120 -12.19 -15.76 0.62
CA LYS A 120 -11.22 -16.60 1.33
C LYS A 120 -9.80 -16.25 0.90
N THR A 121 -8.86 -16.22 1.84
CA THR A 121 -7.42 -16.02 1.57
C THR A 121 -6.83 -17.18 0.76
N VAL A 122 -5.66 -16.98 0.14
CA VAL A 122 -5.02 -18.03 -0.67
C VAL A 122 -4.56 -19.19 0.21
N ASN A 123 -4.01 -18.89 1.39
CA ASN A 123 -3.62 -19.89 2.38
C ASN A 123 -4.81 -20.73 2.86
N ALA A 124 -5.98 -20.12 3.08
CA ALA A 124 -7.19 -20.86 3.43
C ALA A 124 -7.76 -21.74 2.30
N LEU A 125 -7.46 -21.42 1.04
CA LEU A 125 -7.97 -22.16 -0.13
C LEU A 125 -7.03 -23.24 -0.65
N ARG A 126 -5.71 -23.01 -0.56
CA ARG A 126 -4.68 -23.78 -1.26
C ARG A 126 -3.44 -24.07 -0.41
N GLY A 127 -3.46 -23.69 0.88
CA GLY A 127 -2.35 -23.91 1.80
C GLY A 127 -1.30 -22.80 1.77
N ASN A 128 -0.45 -22.78 2.80
CA ASN A 128 0.59 -21.77 2.98
C ASN A 128 1.62 -21.81 1.85
N GLU A 129 1.96 -23.01 1.36
CA GLU A 129 2.93 -23.21 0.29
C GLU A 129 2.51 -22.49 -0.99
N ALA A 130 1.23 -22.63 -1.38
CA ALA A 130 0.70 -21.96 -2.55
C ALA A 130 0.69 -20.42 -2.38
N ALA A 131 0.35 -19.93 -1.19
CA ALA A 131 0.34 -18.50 -0.90
C ALA A 131 1.75 -17.89 -0.95
N VAL A 132 2.75 -18.53 -0.33
CA VAL A 132 4.15 -18.07 -0.36
C VAL A 132 4.67 -17.99 -1.79
N ILE A 133 4.52 -19.07 -2.56
CA ILE A 133 5.00 -19.14 -3.96
C ILE A 133 4.28 -18.10 -4.83
N LEU A 134 2.98 -17.85 -4.59
CA LEU A 134 2.23 -16.84 -5.32
C LEU A 134 2.66 -15.42 -4.99
N GLY A 135 3.00 -15.12 -3.73
CA GLY A 135 3.62 -13.85 -3.37
C GLY A 135 4.98 -13.66 -4.05
N ASP A 136 5.79 -14.71 -4.14
CA ASP A 136 7.07 -14.68 -4.87
C ASP A 136 6.85 -14.43 -6.37
N TYR A 137 5.83 -15.07 -6.96
CA TYR A 137 5.44 -14.86 -8.35
C TYR A 137 5.01 -13.41 -8.62
N LEU A 138 4.18 -12.83 -7.74
CA LEU A 138 3.76 -11.43 -7.84
C LEU A 138 4.95 -10.48 -7.76
N LEU A 139 5.86 -10.70 -6.80
CA LEU A 139 7.05 -9.88 -6.63
C LEU A 139 8.00 -9.97 -7.84
N ALA A 140 8.25 -11.19 -8.34
CA ALA A 140 9.05 -11.41 -9.55
C ALA A 140 8.40 -10.74 -10.78
N SER A 141 7.08 -10.81 -10.88
CA SER A 141 6.34 -10.15 -11.96
C SER A 141 6.39 -8.62 -11.86
N ALA A 142 6.36 -8.06 -10.65
CA ALA A 142 6.55 -6.64 -10.43
C ALA A 142 7.94 -6.18 -10.87
N TYR A 143 9.00 -6.93 -10.52
CA TYR A 143 10.36 -6.62 -10.97
C TYR A 143 10.53 -6.76 -12.48
N ARG A 144 9.89 -7.75 -13.10
CA ARG A 144 9.88 -7.89 -14.57
C ARG A 144 9.28 -6.66 -15.23
N LEU A 145 8.10 -6.20 -14.78
CA LEU A 145 7.49 -4.97 -15.31
C LEU A 145 8.35 -3.74 -15.00
N CYS A 146 8.91 -3.64 -13.80
CA CYS A 146 9.76 -2.52 -13.43
C CYS A 146 11.02 -2.43 -14.31
N SER A 147 11.57 -3.58 -14.73
CA SER A 147 12.72 -3.63 -15.63
C SER A 147 12.45 -3.13 -17.05
N THR A 148 11.18 -3.01 -17.45
CA THR A 148 10.80 -2.42 -18.75
C THR A 148 10.60 -0.91 -18.68
N VAL A 149 10.66 -0.32 -17.48
CA VAL A 149 10.63 1.13 -17.29
C VAL A 149 12.01 1.70 -17.61
N GLU A 150 12.08 2.85 -18.28
CA GLU A 150 13.33 3.46 -18.74
C GLU A 150 14.23 3.89 -17.56
N SER A 151 13.62 4.32 -16.45
CA SER A 151 14.34 4.78 -15.27
C SER A 151 14.96 3.64 -14.45
N ARG A 152 16.28 3.42 -14.64
CA ARG A 152 17.09 2.56 -13.76
C ARG A 152 16.96 2.97 -12.28
N GLN A 153 16.87 4.27 -12.00
CA GLN A 153 16.75 4.77 -10.64
C GLN A 153 15.41 4.36 -10.00
N ALA A 154 14.33 4.35 -10.78
CA ALA A 154 13.04 3.85 -10.32
C ALA A 154 13.13 2.36 -9.95
N SER A 155 13.77 1.54 -10.80
CA SER A 155 13.99 0.11 -10.51
C SER A 155 14.75 -0.13 -9.21
N VAL A 156 15.83 0.62 -8.98
CA VAL A 156 16.60 0.53 -7.73
C VAL A 156 15.74 0.95 -6.53
N ALA A 157 15.00 2.07 -6.64
CA ALA A 157 14.16 2.57 -5.56
C ALA A 157 13.03 1.60 -5.18
N VAL A 158 12.45 0.89 -6.15
CA VAL A 158 11.47 -0.19 -5.90
C VAL A 158 12.11 -1.33 -5.12
N GLY A 159 13.30 -1.79 -5.54
CA GLY A 159 14.04 -2.85 -4.84
C GLY A 159 14.41 -2.48 -3.40
N ASP A 160 14.98 -1.29 -3.20
CA ASP A 160 15.35 -0.78 -1.89
C ASP A 160 14.13 -0.65 -0.96
N THR A 161 12.99 -0.21 -1.51
CA THR A 161 11.74 -0.09 -0.75
C THR A 161 11.18 -1.47 -0.39
N ALA A 162 11.19 -2.45 -1.29
CA ALA A 162 10.77 -3.80 -0.98
C ALA A 162 11.63 -4.43 0.14
N MET A 163 12.95 -4.23 0.11
CA MET A 163 13.84 -4.64 1.21
C MET A 163 13.52 -3.91 2.52
N THR A 164 13.21 -2.61 2.44
CA THR A 164 12.84 -1.80 3.60
C THR A 164 11.55 -2.30 4.24
N MET A 165 10.53 -2.62 3.44
CA MET A 165 9.27 -3.18 3.91
C MET A 165 9.47 -4.53 4.59
N ALA A 166 10.20 -5.45 3.94
CA ALA A 166 10.51 -6.76 4.52
C ALA A 166 11.30 -6.62 5.84
N SER A 167 12.23 -5.67 5.92
CA SER A 167 12.97 -5.39 7.15
C SER A 167 12.05 -4.85 8.26
N GLY A 168 11.06 -4.02 7.90
CA GLY A 168 10.03 -3.55 8.83
C GLY A 168 9.15 -4.68 9.35
N GLU A 169 8.78 -5.64 8.49
CA GLU A 169 8.04 -6.84 8.89
C GLU A 169 8.84 -7.71 9.86
N LEU A 170 10.13 -7.93 9.56
CA LEU A 170 11.02 -8.69 10.43
C LEU A 170 11.21 -8.01 11.80
N LEU A 171 11.31 -6.68 11.83
CA LEU A 171 11.38 -5.92 13.07
C LEU A 171 10.08 -6.04 13.88
N GLN A 172 8.92 -5.96 13.23
CA GLN A 172 7.63 -6.19 13.89
C GLN A 172 7.52 -7.61 14.45
N LEU A 173 7.97 -8.61 13.69
CA LEU A 173 7.98 -10.00 14.12
C LEU A 173 8.90 -10.22 15.33
N HIS A 174 10.06 -9.54 15.36
CA HIS A 174 11.00 -9.61 16.48
C HIS A 174 10.38 -9.14 17.80
N HIS A 175 9.52 -8.12 17.74
CA HIS A 175 8.82 -7.56 18.90
C HIS A 175 7.42 -8.16 19.12
N ARG A 176 7.13 -9.34 18.56
CA ARG A 176 5.89 -10.05 18.86
C ARG A 176 5.84 -10.43 20.34
N ASP A 177 4.71 -10.15 20.98
CA ASP A 177 4.48 -10.35 22.42
C ASP A 177 5.41 -9.53 23.33
N ASP A 178 6.14 -8.55 22.78
CA ASP A 178 7.04 -7.68 23.53
C ASP A 178 6.31 -6.45 24.08
N LEU A 179 5.93 -6.53 25.35
CA LEU A 179 5.27 -5.45 26.10
C LEU A 179 6.20 -4.28 26.44
N SER A 180 7.49 -4.40 26.14
CA SER A 180 8.49 -3.34 26.36
C SER A 180 8.78 -2.50 25.12
N LEU A 181 8.13 -2.80 23.98
CA LEU A 181 8.23 -2.01 22.75
C LEU A 181 7.95 -0.52 23.02
N ASP A 182 8.89 0.34 22.66
CA ASP A 182 8.78 1.77 22.84
C ASP A 182 8.19 2.50 21.62
N GLU A 183 7.74 3.74 21.83
CA GLU A 183 7.15 4.56 20.76
C GLU A 183 8.11 4.76 19.57
N PRO A 184 9.42 5.07 19.76
CA PRO A 184 10.35 5.21 18.64
C PRO A 184 10.45 3.95 17.76
N THR A 185 10.55 2.77 18.36
CA THR A 185 10.63 1.51 17.61
C THR A 185 9.31 1.22 16.88
N TYR A 186 8.17 1.52 17.50
CA TYR A 186 6.87 1.46 16.82
C TYR A 186 6.83 2.36 15.57
N PHE A 187 7.28 3.61 15.66
CA PHE A 187 7.33 4.51 14.49
C PHE A 187 8.28 3.97 13.41
N GLU A 188 9.43 3.41 13.79
CA GLU A 188 10.35 2.78 12.83
C GLU A 188 9.69 1.62 12.06
N ILE A 189 8.94 0.76 12.76
CA ILE A 189 8.18 -0.33 12.12
C ILE A 189 7.20 0.23 11.09
N LEU A 190 6.39 1.22 11.47
CA LEU A 190 5.39 1.85 10.61
C LEU A 190 6.01 2.50 9.37
N GLU A 191 7.09 3.25 9.59
CA GLU A 191 7.80 3.94 8.53
C GLU A 191 8.37 2.97 7.51
N ARG A 192 8.92 1.84 7.97
CA ARG A 192 9.50 0.81 7.10
C ARG A 192 8.43 -0.01 6.38
N LYS A 193 7.48 -0.59 7.13
CA LYS A 193 6.48 -1.55 6.62
C LYS A 193 5.44 -0.89 5.72
N THR A 194 4.92 0.28 6.11
CA THR A 194 3.76 0.91 5.45
C THR A 194 4.14 2.18 4.72
N ALA A 195 4.80 3.12 5.40
CA ALA A 195 5.01 4.47 4.88
C ALA A 195 6.01 4.53 3.71
N SER A 196 7.00 3.64 3.70
CA SER A 196 8.06 3.59 2.68
C SER A 196 7.48 3.41 1.26
N LEU A 197 6.54 2.49 1.07
CA LEU A 197 5.92 2.23 -0.24
C LEU A 197 4.99 3.37 -0.68
N ILE A 198 4.32 4.03 0.26
CA ILE A 198 3.46 5.19 -0.03
C ILE A 198 4.34 6.37 -0.44
N GLY A 199 5.42 6.65 0.30
CA GLY A 199 6.42 7.65 -0.06
C GLY A 199 7.07 7.36 -1.41
N LEU A 200 7.42 6.10 -1.69
CA LEU A 200 7.93 5.70 -3.00
C LEU A 200 6.91 5.97 -4.10
N SER A 201 5.62 5.65 -3.88
CA SER A 201 4.56 5.88 -4.87
C SER A 201 4.50 7.35 -5.31
N CYS A 202 4.49 8.27 -4.34
CA CYS A 202 4.51 9.71 -4.63
C CYS A 202 5.77 10.15 -5.39
N ALA A 203 6.94 9.64 -4.97
CA ALA A 203 8.22 9.97 -5.58
C ALA A 203 8.34 9.48 -7.03
N LEU A 204 7.87 8.25 -7.31
CA LEU A 204 7.89 7.65 -8.64
C LEU A 204 7.02 8.43 -9.62
N GLY A 205 5.81 8.81 -9.19
CA GLY A 205 4.92 9.65 -10.00
C GLY A 205 5.59 10.96 -10.40
N ALA A 206 6.13 11.68 -9.42
CA ALA A 206 6.80 12.96 -9.67
C ALA A 206 8.02 12.81 -10.60
N ALA A 207 8.85 11.78 -10.37
CA ALA A 207 10.03 11.53 -11.19
C ALA A 207 9.67 11.18 -12.64
N ALA A 208 8.60 10.41 -12.87
CA ALA A 208 8.11 10.07 -14.20
C ALA A 208 7.58 11.28 -14.99
N SER A 209 7.23 12.37 -14.31
CA SER A 209 6.91 13.68 -14.91
C SER A 209 8.12 14.59 -15.12
N GLY A 210 9.34 14.10 -14.88
CA GLY A 210 10.58 14.87 -15.08
C GLY A 210 10.81 15.95 -14.02
N ALA A 211 10.17 15.85 -12.86
CA ALA A 211 10.33 16.81 -11.78
C ALA A 211 11.77 16.86 -11.24
N GLU A 212 12.17 18.04 -10.76
CA GLU A 212 13.45 18.20 -10.09
C GLU A 212 13.55 17.38 -8.79
N GLN A 213 14.76 16.99 -8.43
CA GLN A 213 15.01 16.11 -7.27
C GLN A 213 14.45 16.67 -5.96
N GLY A 214 14.44 18.00 -5.78
CA GLY A 214 13.88 18.65 -4.59
C GLY A 214 12.37 18.43 -4.43
N LEU A 215 11.62 18.51 -5.54
CA LEU A 215 10.19 18.24 -5.55
C LEU A 215 9.90 16.74 -5.36
N VAL A 216 10.65 15.87 -6.02
CA VAL A 216 10.54 14.40 -5.85
C VAL A 216 10.71 14.00 -4.38
N GLU A 217 11.71 14.53 -3.69
CA GLU A 217 11.94 14.24 -2.27
C GLU A 217 10.88 14.85 -1.36
N SER A 218 10.34 16.02 -1.72
CA SER A 218 9.24 16.64 -0.97
C SER A 218 7.95 15.81 -1.07
N LEU A 219 7.63 15.30 -2.25
CA LEU A 219 6.49 14.39 -2.45
C LEU A 219 6.71 13.02 -1.82
N ARG A 220 7.95 12.52 -1.79
CA ARG A 220 8.31 11.33 -1.01
C ARG A 220 7.98 11.50 0.48
N ARG A 221 8.40 12.62 1.07
CA ARG A 221 8.14 12.94 2.48
C ARG A 221 6.65 13.04 2.77
N PHE A 222 5.91 13.76 1.91
CA PHE A 222 4.46 13.84 1.97
C PHE A 222 3.80 12.45 2.00
N GLY A 223 4.22 11.54 1.12
CA GLY A 223 3.71 10.17 1.11
C GLY A 223 4.09 9.38 2.36
N ARG A 224 5.30 9.56 2.91
CA ARG A 224 5.71 8.94 4.17
C ARG A 224 4.85 9.41 5.33
N ASP A 225 4.68 10.72 5.50
CA ASP A 225 3.90 11.29 6.60
C ASP A 225 2.43 10.83 6.52
N MET A 226 1.86 10.82 5.31
CA MET A 226 0.53 10.26 5.05
C MET A 226 0.47 8.77 5.43
N GLY A 227 1.48 7.99 5.08
CA GLY A 227 1.53 6.57 5.39
C GLY A 227 1.60 6.26 6.89
N VAL A 228 2.37 7.06 7.65
CA VAL A 228 2.42 6.96 9.12
C VAL A 228 1.05 7.31 9.71
N ALA A 229 0.45 8.44 9.29
CA ALA A 229 -0.87 8.85 9.76
C ALA A 229 -1.96 7.81 9.43
N PHE A 230 -1.91 7.23 8.22
CA PHE A 230 -2.82 6.18 7.80
C PHE A 230 -2.73 4.95 8.70
N GLN A 231 -1.52 4.51 9.04
CA GLN A 231 -1.35 3.32 9.87
C GLN A 231 -1.77 3.55 11.32
N ILE A 232 -1.48 4.73 11.90
CA ILE A 232 -1.97 5.09 13.25
C ILE A 232 -3.50 5.09 13.28
N GLN A 233 -4.15 5.58 12.22
CA GLN A 233 -5.61 5.57 12.11
C GLN A 233 -6.15 4.13 12.01
N ASP A 234 -5.50 3.24 11.27
CA ASP A 234 -5.87 1.82 11.17
C ASP A 234 -5.72 1.12 12.53
N ASP A 235 -4.64 1.36 13.27
CA ASP A 235 -4.41 0.80 14.61
C ASP A 235 -5.47 1.28 15.64
N LEU A 236 -5.84 2.56 15.57
CA LEU A 236 -6.93 3.11 16.40
C LEU A 236 -8.28 2.47 16.06
N LEU A 237 -8.55 2.23 14.78
CA LEU A 237 -9.77 1.57 14.32
C LEU A 237 -9.81 0.11 14.77
N ASP A 238 -8.70 -0.64 14.71
CA ASP A 238 -8.63 -2.02 15.20
C ASP A 238 -8.97 -2.11 16.70
N LEU A 239 -8.50 -1.15 17.50
CA LEU A 239 -8.73 -1.14 18.94
C LEU A 239 -10.12 -0.62 19.35
N MET A 240 -10.57 0.49 18.76
CA MET A 240 -11.74 1.25 19.24
C MET A 240 -13.01 1.05 18.44
N GLY A 241 -12.91 0.54 17.21
CA GLY A 241 -14.07 0.54 16.34
C GLY A 241 -15.14 -0.47 16.75
N GLU A 242 -16.35 -0.25 16.25
CA GLU A 242 -17.43 -1.21 16.40
C GLU A 242 -17.39 -2.21 15.24
N GLU A 243 -17.52 -3.51 15.54
CA GLU A 243 -17.53 -4.58 14.53
C GLU A 243 -18.60 -4.34 13.44
N SER A 244 -19.71 -3.72 13.83
CA SER A 244 -20.83 -3.32 12.96
C SER A 244 -20.46 -2.28 11.90
N VAL A 245 -19.45 -1.43 12.17
CA VAL A 245 -19.02 -0.32 11.30
C VAL A 245 -17.77 -0.70 10.49
N ILE A 246 -16.85 -1.46 11.08
CA ILE A 246 -15.59 -1.85 10.45
C ILE A 246 -15.74 -3.11 9.57
N GLY A 247 -16.71 -3.97 9.85
CA GLY A 247 -16.95 -5.20 9.08
C GLY A 247 -15.87 -6.27 9.26
N LYS A 248 -15.15 -6.22 10.38
CA LYS A 248 -14.05 -7.14 10.78
C LYS A 248 -14.05 -7.27 12.31
N SER A 249 -13.62 -8.43 12.83
CA SER A 249 -13.29 -8.56 14.27
C SER A 249 -12.25 -7.52 14.70
N VAL A 250 -12.50 -6.92 15.87
CA VAL A 250 -11.67 -5.88 16.51
C VAL A 250 -10.61 -6.50 17.42
N ARG A 251 -9.59 -5.73 17.80
CA ARG A 251 -8.48 -6.14 18.70
C ARG A 251 -7.67 -7.32 18.18
N ARG A 252 -7.53 -7.45 16.86
CA ARG A 252 -6.75 -8.56 16.28
C ARG A 252 -5.27 -8.37 16.54
N ASP A 253 -4.80 -7.14 16.52
CA ASP A 253 -3.37 -6.86 16.69
C ASP A 253 -2.94 -7.30 18.09
N LEU A 254 -3.72 -6.96 19.12
CA LEU A 254 -3.49 -7.45 20.47
C LEU A 254 -3.55 -8.97 20.57
N ALA A 255 -4.55 -9.62 19.96
CA ALA A 255 -4.67 -11.09 19.97
C ALA A 255 -3.48 -11.79 19.28
N LYS A 256 -2.73 -11.08 18.44
CA LYS A 256 -1.55 -11.57 17.71
C LYS A 256 -0.23 -11.12 18.34
N GLY A 257 -0.27 -10.52 19.53
CA GLY A 257 0.92 -10.04 20.21
C GLY A 257 1.53 -8.78 19.58
N LYS A 258 0.80 -8.05 18.74
CA LYS A 258 1.26 -6.80 18.14
C LYS A 258 0.88 -5.64 19.06
N LEU A 259 1.88 -4.97 19.60
CA LEU A 259 1.68 -3.78 20.44
C LEU A 259 1.63 -2.52 19.58
N THR A 260 0.46 -1.88 19.53
CA THR A 260 0.20 -0.66 18.74
C THR A 260 0.26 0.60 19.60
N LEU A 261 0.40 1.79 18.99
CA LEU A 261 0.59 3.07 19.69
C LEU A 261 -0.37 3.32 20.86
N PRO A 262 -1.70 3.07 20.76
CA PRO A 262 -2.60 3.31 21.88
C PRO A 262 -2.25 2.49 23.14
N LEU A 263 -1.81 1.23 22.96
CA LEU A 263 -1.43 0.35 24.06
C LEU A 263 -0.03 0.67 24.58
N ILE A 264 0.93 1.01 23.71
CA ILE A 264 2.25 1.51 24.11
C ILE A 264 2.06 2.73 25.04
N HIS A 265 1.25 3.68 24.60
CA HIS A 265 0.96 4.88 25.36
C HIS A 265 0.23 4.57 26.68
N ALA A 266 -0.76 3.67 26.67
CA ALA A 266 -1.47 3.28 27.89
C ALA A 266 -0.55 2.60 28.92
N LEU A 267 0.33 1.68 28.49
CA LEU A 267 1.28 0.98 29.37
C LEU A 267 2.34 1.92 29.95
N ALA A 268 2.84 2.86 29.14
CA ALA A 268 3.78 3.88 29.59
C ALA A 268 3.21 4.76 30.71
N ASN A 269 1.92 5.10 30.62
CA ASN A 269 1.24 6.01 31.56
C ASN A 269 0.50 5.29 32.71
N ALA A 270 0.32 3.98 32.65
CA ALA A 270 -0.39 3.22 33.69
C ALA A 270 0.47 3.01 34.94
N GLU A 271 -0.18 3.11 36.11
CA GLU A 271 0.43 2.71 37.38
C GLU A 271 0.87 1.22 37.33
N PRO A 272 2.03 0.85 37.93
CA PRO A 272 2.55 -0.51 37.85
C PRO A 272 1.56 -1.61 38.23
N LYS A 273 0.65 -1.34 39.18
CA LYS A 273 -0.38 -2.29 39.65
C LYS A 273 -1.53 -2.48 38.67
N SER A 274 -1.76 -1.52 37.76
CA SER A 274 -2.88 -1.52 36.82
C SER A 274 -2.50 -2.07 35.44
N ARG A 275 -1.20 -2.20 35.14
CA ARG A 275 -0.69 -2.67 33.85
C ARG A 275 -1.19 -4.06 33.47
N GLY A 276 -1.31 -4.97 34.44
CA GLY A 276 -1.82 -6.33 34.19
C GLY A 276 -3.30 -6.40 33.80
N GLY A 277 -4.08 -5.33 33.97
CA GLY A 277 -5.48 -5.26 33.54
C GLY A 277 -5.69 -4.62 32.16
N LEU A 278 -4.61 -4.14 31.51
CA LEU A 278 -4.63 -3.58 30.16
C LEU A 278 -4.36 -4.64 29.07
N LEU A 279 -3.99 -5.84 29.49
CA LEU A 279 -3.58 -6.98 28.66
C LEU A 279 -4.59 -8.12 28.86
#